data_AF-A0A3M2ZV47-F1
#
_entry.id   AF-A0A3M2ZV47-F1
#
_cell.length_a   1.000
_cell.length_b   1.000
_cell.length_c   1.000
_cell.angle_alpha   90.00
_cell.angle_beta   90.00
_cell.angle_gamma   90.00
#
_symmetry.space_group_name_H-M   'P 1'
#
loop_
_entity.id
_entity.type
_entity.pdbx_description
1 polymer ?
#
loop_
_entity_poly.entity_id
_entity_poly.type
_entity_poly.pdbx_seq_one_letter_code
_entity_poly.pdbx_strand_id
1 'polypeptide(L)' 'QLNSFEVTPAFAAAVIIAHIAGNAQLVTIDVLAVLFITSRLLYIIFYLADLAALRSVVWLAGMGLIIALFGVSAFPAVS' A
#
# COMPACT_ATOMS: atom_id res chain seq x y z
N GLN A 1 4.26 -3.46 -16.63
CA GLN A 1 4.85 -4.34 -15.60
C GLN A 1 6.06 -3.72 -14.87
N LEU A 2 6.80 -2.75 -15.44
CA LEU A 2 7.91 -2.07 -14.74
C LEU A 2 7.51 -1.40 -13.41
N ASN A 3 6.34 -0.74 -13.39
CA ASN A 3 5.87 0.01 -12.23
C ASN A 3 5.68 -0.87 -10.96
N SER A 4 5.34 -2.16 -11.12
CA SER A 4 5.21 -3.07 -9.97
C SER A 4 6.57 -3.40 -9.33
N PHE A 5 7.67 -3.39 -10.09
CA PHE A 5 9.00 -3.70 -9.56
C PHE A 5 9.56 -2.57 -8.68
N GLU A 6 9.21 -1.33 -8.95
CA GLU A 6 9.66 -0.17 -8.17
C GLU A 6 8.82 0.06 -6.92
N VAL A 7 7.52 -0.26 -6.99
CA VAL A 7 6.58 -0.04 -5.88
C VAL A 7 6.72 -1.12 -4.80
N THR A 8 7.15 -2.33 -5.16
CA THR A 8 7.27 -3.44 -4.19
C THR A 8 8.34 -3.19 -3.11
N PRO A 9 9.56 -2.71 -3.43
CA PRO A 9 10.54 -2.29 -2.42
C PRO A 9 10.03 -1.16 -1.51
N ALA A 10 9.34 -0.17 -2.07
CA ALA A 10 8.78 0.94 -1.30
C ALA A 10 7.71 0.46 -0.30
N PHE A 11 6.83 -0.44 -0.73
CA PHE A 11 5.85 -1.08 0.14
C PHE A 11 6.52 -1.89 1.27
N ALA A 12 7.50 -2.73 0.94
CA ALA A 12 8.21 -3.52 1.94
C ALA A 12 8.91 -2.63 2.98
N ALA A 13 9.58 -1.56 2.54
CA ALA A 13 10.19 -0.59 3.43
C ALA A 13 9.17 0.07 4.36
N ALA A 14 8.00 0.48 3.84
CA ALA A 14 6.95 1.10 4.63
C ALA A 14 6.38 0.16 5.72
N VAL A 15 6.13 -1.12 5.40
CA VAL A 15 5.65 -2.11 6.37
C VAL A 15 6.66 -2.40 7.47
N ILE A 16 7.94 -2.55 7.10
CA ILE A 16 9.02 -2.81 8.05
C ILE A 16 9.19 -1.62 9.00
N ILE A 17 9.22 -0.40 8.47
CA ILE A 17 9.35 0.82 9.27
C ILE A 17 8.15 0.98 10.20
N ALA A 18 6.92 0.72 9.74
CA ALA A 18 5.73 0.77 10.59
C ALA A 18 5.80 -0.22 11.74
N HIS A 19 6.26 -1.45 11.48
CA HIS A 19 6.44 -2.48 12.52
C HIS A 19 7.49 -2.07 13.56
N ILE A 20 8.64 -1.54 13.12
CA ILE A 20 9.74 -1.17 14.01
C ILE A 20 9.44 0.11 14.80
N ALA A 21 8.74 1.07 14.19
CA ALA A 21 8.39 2.34 14.84
C ALA A 21 7.48 2.14 16.06
N GLY A 22 6.61 1.11 16.04
CA GLY A 22 5.73 0.80 17.17
C GLY A 22 4.65 1.85 17.45
N ASN A 23 4.49 2.84 16.56
CA ASN A 23 3.56 3.96 16.71
C ASN A 23 2.11 3.61 16.35
N ALA A 24 1.89 2.49 15.66
CA ALA A 24 0.58 2.02 15.24
C ALA A 24 0.32 0.61 15.74
N GLN A 25 -0.95 0.29 16.01
CA GLN A 25 -1.37 -1.06 16.36
C GLN A 25 -1.10 -2.01 15.17
N LEU A 26 -0.64 -3.23 15.47
CA LEU A 26 -0.30 -4.24 14.46
C LEU A 26 -1.45 -4.49 13.46
N VAL A 27 -2.69 -4.55 13.97
CA VAL A 27 -3.90 -4.72 13.14
C VAL A 27 -4.07 -3.63 12.09
N THR A 28 -3.70 -2.37 12.39
CA THR A 28 -3.77 -1.26 11.45
C THR A 28 -2.76 -1.46 10.32
N ILE A 29 -1.54 -1.89 10.66
CA ILE A 29 -0.49 -2.17 9.70
C ILE A 29 -0.90 -3.34 8.79
N ASP A 30 -1.45 -4.42 9.37
CA ASP A 30 -1.93 -5.58 8.63
C ASP A 30 -3.05 -5.24 7.65
N VAL A 31 -4.05 -4.44 8.08
CA VAL A 31 -5.14 -3.98 7.21
C VAL A 31 -4.60 -3.16 6.04
N LEU A 32 -3.70 -2.21 6.30
CA LEU A 32 -3.08 -1.41 5.24
C LEU A 32 -2.28 -2.27 4.25
N ALA A 33 -1.54 -3.26 4.76
CA ALA A 33 -0.77 -4.20 3.95
C ALA A 33 -1.68 -5.07 3.06
N VAL A 34 -2.75 -5.63 3.62
CA VAL A 34 -3.74 -6.41 2.86
C VAL A 34 -4.40 -5.55 1.79
N LEU A 35 -4.83 -4.34 2.12
CA LEU A 35 -5.42 -3.41 1.14
C LEU A 35 -4.45 -3.10 0.00
N PHE A 36 -3.15 -2.96 0.29
CA PHE A 36 -2.15 -2.73 -0.75
C PHE A 36 -2.04 -3.93 -1.68
N ILE A 37 -1.96 -5.15 -1.13
CA ILE A 37 -1.92 -6.39 -1.92
C ILE A 37 -3.19 -6.51 -2.78
N THR A 38 -4.37 -6.26 -2.21
CA THR A 38 -5.64 -6.24 -2.94
C THR A 38 -5.61 -5.22 -4.08
N SER A 39 -5.05 -4.02 -3.88
CA SER A 39 -4.90 -3.03 -4.95
C SER A 39 -4.09 -3.55 -6.13
N ARG A 40 -3.04 -4.35 -5.88
CA ARG A 40 -2.20 -4.95 -6.93
C ARG A 40 -2.96 -6.04 -7.69
N LEU A 41 -3.73 -6.87 -6.98
CA LEU A 41 -4.59 -7.87 -7.61
C LEU A 41 -5.65 -7.22 -8.50
N LEU A 42 -6.31 -6.16 -8.01
CA LEU A 42 -7.27 -5.38 -8.81
C LEU A 42 -6.62 -4.71 -10.02
N TYR A 43 -5.41 -4.17 -9.87
CA TYR A 43 -4.66 -3.60 -10.99
C TYR A 43 -4.44 -4.64 -12.10
N ILE A 44 -4.08 -5.88 -11.74
CA ILE A 44 -3.90 -6.98 -12.71
C ILE A 44 -5.23 -7.32 -13.38
N ILE A 45 -6.32 -7.45 -12.62
CA ILE A 45 -7.65 -7.74 -13.16
C ILE A 45 -8.09 -6.65 -14.16
N PHE A 46 -7.95 -5.37 -13.80
CA PHE A 46 -8.32 -4.26 -14.68
C PHE A 46 -7.41 -4.11 -15.90
N TYR A 47 -6.14 -4.50 -15.77
CA TYR A 47 -5.24 -4.60 -16.91
C TYR A 47 -5.71 -5.68 -17.90
N LEU A 48 -6.11 -6.86 -17.40
CA LEU A 48 -6.60 -7.95 -18.23
C LEU A 48 -7.98 -7.66 -18.85
N ALA A 49 -8.81 -6.87 -18.17
CA ALA A 49 -10.12 -6.44 -18.66
C ALA A 49 -10.08 -5.19 -19.57
N ASP A 50 -8.89 -4.65 -19.88
CA ASP A 50 -8.68 -3.42 -20.66
C ASP A 50 -9.39 -2.16 -20.10
N LEU A 51 -9.58 -2.12 -18.78
CA LEU A 51 -10.25 -1.00 -18.10
C LEU A 51 -9.21 0.04 -17.63
N ALA A 52 -8.74 0.86 -18.58
CA ALA A 52 -7.64 1.79 -18.35
C ALA A 52 -7.86 2.80 -17.20
N ALA A 53 -9.07 3.38 -17.09
CA ALA A 53 -9.36 4.37 -16.06
C ALA A 53 -9.32 3.75 -14.65
N LEU A 54 -9.94 2.58 -14.47
CA LEU A 54 -9.96 1.87 -13.19
C LEU A 54 -8.55 1.41 -12.77
N ARG A 55 -7.74 0.98 -13.74
CA ARG A 55 -6.33 0.64 -13.52
C ARG A 55 -5.54 1.81 -12.92
N SER A 56 -5.74 3.03 -13.41
CA SER A 56 -5.10 4.22 -12.87
C SER A 56 -5.59 4.57 -11.46
N VAL A 57 -6.89 4.41 -11.19
CA VAL A 57 -7.47 4.65 -9.86
C VAL A 57 -6.89 3.70 -8.81
N VAL A 58 -6.86 2.38 -9.08
CA VAL A 58 -6.30 1.42 -8.12
C VAL A 58 -4.79 1.55 -7.97
N TRP A 59 -4.10 2.01 -9.01
CA TRP A 59 -2.70 2.35 -8.91
C TRP A 59 -2.47 3.48 -7.91
N LEU A 60 -3.22 4.58 -8.05
CA LEU A 60 -3.15 5.74 -7.16
C LEU A 60 -3.52 5.36 -5.72
N ALA A 61 -4.56 4.54 -5.53
CA ALA A 61 -4.95 4.02 -4.22
C ALA A 61 -3.81 3.23 -3.57
N GLY A 62 -3.12 2.36 -4.32
CA GLY A 62 -1.96 1.63 -3.82
C GLY A 62 -0.80 2.55 -3.40
N MET A 63 -0.55 3.64 -4.14
CA MET A 63 0.44 4.64 -3.73
C MET A 63 0.03 5.35 -2.44
N GLY A 64 -1.25 5.71 -2.31
CA GLY A 64 -1.81 6.28 -1.08
C GLY A 64 -1.65 5.37 0.14
N LEU A 65 -1.75 4.05 -0.03
CA LEU A 65 -1.56 3.09 1.05
C LEU A 65 -0.10 3.01 1.53
N ILE A 66 0.89 3.14 0.63
CA ILE A 66 2.30 3.25 1.01
C ILE A 66 2.53 4.52 1.83
N ILE A 67 1.97 5.65 1.38
CA ILE A 67 2.04 6.92 2.11
C ILE A 67 1.38 6.79 3.48
N ALA A 68 0.24 6.11 3.58
CA ALA A 68 -0.45 5.87 4.85
C ALA A 68 0.40 5.03 5.81
N LEU A 69 1.07 3.98 5.32
CA LEU A 69 1.99 3.16 6.13
C LEU A 69 3.14 4.02 6.72
N PHE A 70 3.74 4.89 5.91
CA PHE A 70 4.73 5.86 6.43
C PHE A 70 4.11 6.85 7.41
N GLY A 71 2.90 7.33 7.14
CA GLY A 71 2.18 8.25 8.03
C GLY A 71 1.94 7.66 9.42
N VAL A 72 1.43 6.43 9.51
CA VAL A 72 1.22 5.75 10.80
C VAL A 72 2.52 5.36 11.49
N SER A 73 3.61 5.25 10.73
CA SER A 73 4.96 5.08 11.31
C SER A 73 5.47 6.38 11.94
N ALA A 74 5.16 7.52 11.35
CA ALA A 74 5.69 8.83 11.76
C ALA A 74 4.90 9.46 12.92
N PHE A 75 3.59 9.19 13.00
CA PHE A 75 2.71 9.75 14.00
C PHE A 75 2.13 8.65 14.89
N PRO A 76 2.19 8.79 16.23
CA PRO A 76 1.54 7.84 17.13
C PRO A 76 0.03 7.85 16.87
N ALA A 77 -0.56 6.65 16.80
CA ALA A 77 -2.00 6.50 16.91
C ALA A 77 -2.39 7.10 18.28
N VAL A 78 -3.24 8.13 18.24
CA VAL A 78 -3.59 9.01 19.36
C VAL A 78 -3.57 8.27 20.71
N SER A 79 -2.77 8.82 21.63
CA SER A 79 -2.54 8.38 23.02
C SER A 79 -3.80 8.08 23.80
#